data_AF-A0A418AY75-F1
#
_entry.id   AF-A0A418AY75-F1
#
_cell.length_a   1.000
_cell.length_b   1.000
_cell.length_c   1.000
_cell.angle_alpha   90.00
_cell.angle_beta   90.00
_cell.angle_gamma   90.00
#
_symmetry.space_group_name_H-M   'P 1'
#
loop_
_entity.id
_entity.type
_entity.pdbx_description
1 polymer ?
#
loop_
_entity_poly.entity_id
_entity_poly.type
_entity_poly.pdbx_seq_one_letter_code
_entity_poly.pdbx_strand_id
1 'polypeptide(L)'
;MGSMRKGLAAIVAMVLVVSLGLLALALPSWVSNAVVDSEWDGRVKRVQGDLGLWGLCADVDFDNAKVLIPGMESVADFSMRTCYSYFWPIETDIVRIDTVIKRDAYATSICDHFHTNNVRASKALAIMTGMSSSSMNDFLEASCSRTGKAVAALVLAANTLNLFALILLIVSACCCTSRASLPLFARYMVNIGIVCSAIMSFLVFGPLRKAKASSSHVAYGAPLYLEFASFFVACFAVCVIERFEGSVKKRRNADDTDKRLEAKIREQNLISKTSVHRADIV
;
A
#
# COMPACT_ATOMS: atom_id res chain seq x y z
N MET A 1 -5.16 -6.05 34.88
CA MET A 1 -4.62 -4.97 34.01
C MET A 1 -3.69 -5.46 32.87
N GLY A 2 -3.01 -6.62 32.97
CA GLY A 2 -2.02 -7.04 31.95
C GLY A 2 -2.53 -7.30 30.53
N SER A 3 -3.76 -7.78 30.33
CA SER A 3 -4.29 -8.11 28.98
C SER A 3 -4.65 -6.87 28.17
N MET A 4 -5.10 -5.80 28.83
CA MET A 4 -5.48 -4.54 28.17
C MET A 4 -4.24 -3.80 27.65
N ARG A 5 -3.15 -3.79 28.44
CA ARG A 5 -1.86 -3.24 28.00
C ARG A 5 -1.28 -3.97 26.78
N LYS A 6 -1.39 -5.30 26.76
CA LYS A 6 -0.97 -6.12 25.61
C LYS A 6 -1.84 -5.87 24.36
N GLY A 7 -3.16 -5.74 24.55
CA GLY A 7 -4.07 -5.39 23.46
C GLY A 7 -3.79 -4.00 22.88
N LEU A 8 -3.55 -3.01 23.74
CA LEU A 8 -3.16 -1.67 23.30
C LEU A 8 -1.85 -1.68 22.50
N ALA A 9 -0.83 -2.41 22.98
CA ALA A 9 0.43 -2.55 22.24
C ALA A 9 0.22 -3.17 20.84
N ALA A 10 -0.65 -4.18 20.72
CA ALA A 10 -0.99 -4.79 19.42
C ALA A 10 -1.70 -3.80 18.48
N ILE A 11 -2.63 -3.00 19.02
CA ILE A 11 -3.33 -1.95 18.26
C ILE A 11 -2.35 -0.89 17.78
N VAL A 12 -1.48 -0.38 18.65
CA VAL A 12 -0.48 0.64 18.28
C VAL A 12 0.47 0.12 17.20
N ALA A 13 0.95 -1.12 17.32
CA ALA A 13 1.79 -1.74 16.30
C ALA A 13 1.05 -1.82 14.95
N MET A 14 -0.22 -2.25 14.93
CA MET A 14 -1.00 -2.35 13.71
C MET A 14 -1.40 -0.99 13.11
N VAL A 15 -1.61 0.04 13.92
CA VAL A 15 -1.79 1.41 13.42
C VAL A 15 -0.55 1.83 12.64
N LEU A 16 0.65 1.59 13.16
CA LEU A 16 1.89 1.90 12.44
C LEU A 16 2.00 1.12 11.12
N VAL A 17 1.70 -0.18 11.11
CA VAL A 17 1.67 -1.00 9.87
C VAL A 17 0.74 -0.37 8.83
N VAL A 18 -0.51 -0.10 9.22
CA VAL A 18 -1.53 0.44 8.31
C VAL A 18 -1.16 1.83 7.83
N SER A 19 -0.69 2.72 8.72
CA SER A 19 -0.30 4.07 8.33
C SER A 19 0.88 4.08 7.35
N LEU A 20 1.92 3.30 7.61
CA LEU A 20 3.09 3.21 6.73
C LEU A 20 2.72 2.59 5.37
N GLY A 21 1.95 1.50 5.37
CA GLY A 21 1.50 0.84 4.15
C GLY A 21 0.58 1.73 3.29
N LEU A 22 -0.36 2.44 3.90
CA LEU A 22 -1.25 3.36 3.18
C LEU A 22 -0.51 4.58 2.63
N LEU A 23 0.46 5.12 3.37
CA LEU A 23 1.32 6.20 2.86
C LEU A 23 2.17 5.72 1.69
N ALA A 24 2.76 4.53 1.78
CA ALA A 24 3.51 3.92 0.69
C ALA A 24 2.62 3.71 -0.54
N LEU A 25 1.39 3.22 -0.35
CA LEU A 25 0.44 3.02 -1.43
C LEU A 25 0.01 4.36 -2.05
N ALA A 26 -0.31 5.38 -1.25
CA ALA A 26 -0.90 6.63 -1.75
C ALA A 26 0.11 7.54 -2.48
N LEU A 27 1.39 7.46 -2.14
CA LEU A 27 2.41 8.34 -2.73
C LEU A 27 2.89 7.81 -4.09
N PRO A 28 2.78 8.59 -5.18
CA PRO A 28 3.19 8.17 -6.51
C PRO A 28 4.70 8.30 -6.76
N SER A 29 5.53 8.50 -5.72
CA SER A 29 6.98 8.75 -5.83
C SER A 29 7.82 7.53 -5.45
N TRP A 30 7.43 6.33 -5.88
CA TRP A 30 8.23 5.12 -5.63
C TRP A 30 9.57 5.19 -6.36
N VAL A 31 9.54 5.74 -7.57
CA VAL A 31 10.70 6.12 -8.35
C VAL A 31 10.52 7.57 -8.78
N SER A 32 11.58 8.36 -8.70
CA SER A 32 11.56 9.76 -9.10
C SER A 32 12.70 10.06 -10.07
N ASN A 33 12.42 10.95 -11.03
CA ASN A 33 13.40 11.48 -11.96
C ASN A 33 13.26 13.00 -12.01
N ALA A 34 14.36 13.71 -11.73
CA ALA A 34 14.40 15.17 -11.76
C ALA A 34 15.34 15.72 -12.85
N VAL A 35 15.90 14.82 -13.67
CA VAL A 35 16.87 15.18 -14.72
C VAL A 35 16.25 14.92 -16.08
N VAL A 36 16.44 15.87 -16.99
CA VAL A 36 16.01 15.76 -18.38
C VAL A 36 17.02 14.89 -19.13
N ASP A 37 16.56 13.80 -19.74
CA ASP A 37 17.38 12.99 -20.62
C ASP A 37 17.88 13.82 -21.83
N SER A 38 19.09 13.51 -22.30
CA SER A 38 19.68 14.11 -23.51
C SER A 38 18.79 14.02 -24.76
N GLU A 39 17.88 13.04 -24.84
CA GLU A 39 16.88 12.92 -25.92
C GLU A 39 15.96 14.16 -26.01
N TRP A 40 15.77 14.86 -24.89
CA TRP A 40 14.86 16.00 -24.75
C TRP A 40 15.57 17.34 -24.51
N ASP A 41 16.89 17.36 -24.64
CA ASP A 41 17.66 18.59 -24.44
C ASP A 41 17.21 19.70 -25.41
N GLY A 42 17.14 20.92 -24.89
CA GLY A 42 16.61 22.08 -25.60
C GLY A 42 15.11 22.07 -25.87
N ARG A 43 14.35 21.08 -25.38
CA ARG A 43 12.88 21.04 -25.47
C ARG A 43 12.20 21.10 -24.11
N VAL A 44 12.82 20.47 -23.11
CA VAL A 44 12.35 20.43 -21.72
C VAL A 44 13.38 21.14 -20.85
N LYS A 45 12.93 22.15 -20.10
CA LYS A 45 13.77 22.99 -19.24
C LYS A 45 13.91 22.43 -17.83
N ARG A 46 12.79 21.95 -17.27
CA ARG A 46 12.72 21.31 -15.95
C ARG A 46 11.75 20.15 -16.02
N VAL A 47 12.06 19.09 -15.27
CA VAL A 47 11.16 17.97 -15.12
C VAL A 47 11.24 17.40 -13.71
N GLN A 48 10.10 16.96 -13.21
CA GLN A 48 9.97 16.13 -12.04
C GLN A 48 8.92 15.06 -12.33
N GLY A 49 9.39 13.86 -12.68
CA GLY A 49 8.57 12.69 -12.91
C GLY A 49 8.59 11.78 -11.68
N ASP A 50 7.42 11.52 -11.12
CA ASP A 50 7.20 10.59 -10.01
C ASP A 50 6.40 9.39 -10.53
N LEU A 51 6.99 8.20 -10.45
CA LEU A 51 6.39 6.93 -10.84
C LEU A 51 6.00 6.14 -9.59
N GLY A 52 4.71 5.81 -9.49
CA GLY A 52 4.13 5.08 -8.37
C GLY A 52 3.74 3.66 -8.73
N LEU A 53 2.94 3.04 -7.85
CA LEU A 53 2.41 1.69 -8.09
C LEU A 53 1.14 1.70 -8.96
N TRP A 54 0.31 2.72 -8.80
CA TRP A 54 -1.02 2.82 -9.43
C TRP A 54 -1.14 3.99 -10.41
N GLY A 55 -0.14 4.86 -10.46
CA GLY A 55 -0.11 5.99 -11.37
C GLY A 55 1.27 6.66 -11.41
N LEU A 56 1.38 7.66 -12.27
CA LEU A 56 2.53 8.54 -12.34
C LEU A 56 2.07 9.99 -12.26
N CYS A 57 2.92 10.85 -11.71
CA CYS A 57 2.76 12.29 -11.74
C CYS A 57 3.94 12.92 -12.47
N ALA A 58 3.67 13.95 -13.25
CA ALA A 58 4.67 14.71 -13.97
C ALA A 58 4.46 16.20 -13.70
N ASP A 59 5.55 16.90 -13.39
CA ASP A 59 5.68 18.35 -13.40
C ASP A 59 6.77 18.71 -14.41
N VAL A 60 6.38 19.28 -15.55
CA VAL A 60 7.28 19.53 -16.68
C VAL A 60 7.16 20.98 -17.16
N ASP A 61 8.31 21.62 -17.34
CA ASP A 61 8.42 22.95 -17.95
C ASP A 61 9.09 22.83 -19.31
N PHE A 62 8.41 23.29 -20.35
CA PHE A 62 8.90 23.27 -21.72
C PHE A 62 9.61 24.57 -22.10
N ASP A 63 10.67 24.47 -22.91
CA ASP A 63 11.40 25.62 -23.44
C ASP A 63 10.69 26.18 -24.69
N ASN A 64 9.92 27.25 -24.48
CA ASN A 64 9.07 27.81 -25.54
C ASN A 64 9.87 28.55 -26.62
N ALA A 65 11.05 29.09 -26.28
CA ALA A 65 11.93 29.82 -27.21
C ALA A 65 12.51 28.90 -28.31
N LYS A 66 12.50 27.59 -28.08
CA LYS A 66 12.99 26.57 -29.02
C LYS A 66 11.90 25.66 -29.60
N VAL A 67 10.76 25.49 -28.92
CA VAL A 67 9.73 24.50 -29.32
C VAL A 67 8.44 25.10 -29.88
N LEU A 68 8.01 26.29 -29.43
CA LEU A 68 6.72 26.88 -29.85
C LEU A 68 6.89 27.92 -30.98
N ILE A 69 7.90 28.79 -30.88
CA ILE A 69 8.31 29.73 -31.94
C ILE A 69 9.84 29.89 -31.87
N PRO A 70 10.62 29.27 -32.77
CA PRO A 70 12.07 29.40 -32.75
C PRO A 70 12.50 30.88 -32.82
N GLY A 71 13.19 31.37 -31.78
CA GLY A 71 13.78 32.71 -31.77
C GLY A 71 12.93 33.85 -31.20
N MET A 72 11.77 33.57 -30.58
CA MET A 72 11.04 34.56 -29.78
C MET A 72 11.08 34.23 -28.29
N GLU A 73 12.03 34.83 -27.56
CA GLU A 73 12.20 34.69 -26.10
C GLU A 73 11.03 35.30 -25.28
N SER A 74 10.09 35.99 -25.93
CA SER A 74 8.98 36.71 -25.27
C SER A 74 7.74 35.87 -24.97
N VAL A 75 7.75 34.57 -25.31
CA VAL A 75 6.61 33.66 -25.06
C VAL A 75 6.78 32.98 -23.71
N ALA A 76 5.86 33.21 -22.78
CA ALA A 76 5.90 32.64 -21.43
C ALA A 76 6.03 31.11 -21.45
N ASP A 77 6.96 30.54 -20.68
CA ASP A 77 7.21 29.09 -20.56
C ASP A 77 5.91 28.32 -20.27
N PHE A 78 5.74 27.15 -20.93
CA PHE A 78 4.58 26.29 -20.70
C PHE A 78 4.92 25.26 -19.63
N SER A 79 4.31 25.39 -18.46
CA SER A 79 4.41 24.42 -17.36
C SER A 79 3.16 23.54 -17.31
N MET A 80 3.34 22.23 -17.14
CA MET A 80 2.25 21.30 -16.97
C MET A 80 2.51 20.36 -15.79
N ARG A 81 1.56 20.36 -14.85
CA ARG A 81 1.54 19.45 -13.73
C ARG A 81 0.28 18.59 -13.77
N THR A 82 0.46 17.27 -13.84
CA THR A 82 -0.68 16.35 -13.95
C THR A 82 -0.30 14.96 -13.44
N CYS A 83 -1.32 14.21 -13.02
CA CYS A 83 -1.18 12.85 -12.53
C CYS A 83 -2.09 11.93 -13.35
N TYR A 84 -1.57 10.77 -13.71
CA TYR A 84 -2.21 9.78 -14.53
C TYR A 84 -2.32 8.47 -13.77
N SER A 85 -3.40 7.74 -14.00
CA SER A 85 -3.60 6.40 -13.47
C SER A 85 -3.21 5.33 -14.50
N TYR A 86 -2.56 4.26 -14.03
CA TYR A 86 -2.21 3.13 -14.89
C TYR A 86 -3.44 2.31 -15.30
N PHE A 87 -4.37 2.12 -14.36
CA PHE A 87 -5.42 1.11 -14.48
C PHE A 87 -6.82 1.69 -14.58
N TRP A 88 -7.00 2.95 -14.22
CA TRP A 88 -8.30 3.62 -14.24
C TRP A 88 -8.31 4.73 -15.28
N PRO A 89 -9.38 4.86 -16.08
CA PRO A 89 -9.55 5.99 -16.98
C PRO A 89 -9.76 7.26 -16.14
N ILE A 90 -8.88 8.23 -16.33
CA ILE A 90 -9.03 9.58 -15.79
C ILE A 90 -8.83 10.51 -16.98
N GLU A 91 -9.80 11.38 -17.23
CA GLU A 91 -9.70 12.36 -18.31
C GLU A 91 -8.52 13.28 -18.02
N THR A 92 -7.49 13.18 -18.85
CA THR A 92 -6.22 13.86 -18.65
C THR A 92 -5.63 14.27 -19.98
N ASP A 93 -4.97 15.42 -19.97
CA ASP A 93 -4.23 15.91 -21.12
C ASP A 93 -2.85 15.24 -21.15
N ILE A 94 -2.37 14.80 -22.31
CA ILE A 94 -0.97 14.38 -22.51
C ILE A 94 -0.34 15.32 -23.53
N VAL A 95 0.90 15.74 -23.23
CA VAL A 95 1.66 16.62 -24.11
C VAL A 95 2.50 15.80 -25.08
N ARG A 96 2.40 16.11 -26.36
CA ARG A 96 3.25 15.56 -27.42
C ARG A 96 4.08 16.66 -28.07
N ILE A 97 5.34 16.34 -28.36
CA ILE A 97 6.22 17.20 -29.16
C ILE A 97 6.46 16.51 -30.50
N ASP A 98 5.79 16.99 -31.55
CA ASP A 98 6.12 16.67 -32.95
C ASP A 98 6.98 17.81 -33.53
N THR A 99 6.33 18.79 -34.16
CA THR A 99 6.90 20.06 -34.64
C THR A 99 6.44 21.26 -33.81
N VAL A 100 5.32 21.10 -33.10
CA VAL A 100 4.73 22.05 -32.15
C VAL A 100 4.24 21.25 -30.93
N ILE A 101 4.11 21.92 -29.79
CA ILE A 101 3.51 21.33 -28.59
C ILE A 101 2.02 21.09 -28.87
N LYS A 102 1.60 19.83 -28.86
CA LYS A 102 0.19 19.44 -28.97
C LYS A 102 -0.28 18.88 -27.63
N ARG A 103 -1.49 19.26 -27.24
CA ARG A 103 -2.18 18.73 -26.08
C ARG A 103 -3.31 17.84 -26.60
N ASP A 104 -3.16 16.54 -26.40
CA ASP A 104 -4.17 15.56 -26.76
C ASP A 104 -4.89 15.16 -25.47
N ALA A 105 -6.22 15.33 -25.43
CA ALA A 105 -7.04 14.88 -24.31
C ALA A 105 -7.29 13.37 -24.41
N TYR A 106 -7.07 12.65 -23.31
CA TYR A 106 -7.25 11.20 -23.24
C TYR A 106 -8.23 10.83 -22.13
N ALA A 107 -9.22 10.01 -22.47
CA ALA A 107 -10.23 9.49 -21.54
C ALA A 107 -9.98 8.01 -21.14
N THR A 108 -8.83 7.44 -21.52
CA THR A 108 -8.48 6.04 -21.26
C THR A 108 -7.34 5.94 -20.23
N SER A 109 -7.19 4.79 -19.56
CA SER A 109 -6.04 4.55 -18.68
C SER A 109 -4.72 4.56 -19.44
N ILE A 110 -3.59 4.78 -18.75
CA ILE A 110 -2.26 4.71 -19.40
C ILE A 110 -2.05 3.33 -20.03
N CYS A 111 -2.40 2.25 -19.33
CA CYS A 111 -2.16 0.91 -19.86
C CYS A 111 -3.02 0.60 -21.09
N ASP A 112 -4.28 1.04 -21.13
CA ASP A 112 -5.11 0.86 -22.32
C ASP A 112 -4.57 1.68 -23.51
N HIS A 113 -4.09 2.90 -23.23
CA HIS A 113 -3.46 3.74 -24.23
C HIS A 113 -2.15 3.13 -24.76
N PHE A 114 -1.31 2.60 -23.88
CA PHE A 114 -0.07 1.92 -24.20
C PHE A 114 -0.30 0.65 -25.03
N HIS A 115 -1.32 -0.15 -24.73
CA HIS A 115 -1.66 -1.33 -25.52
C HIS A 115 -2.16 -0.98 -26.93
N THR A 116 -2.78 0.19 -27.10
CA THR A 116 -3.30 0.65 -28.40
C THR A 116 -2.20 1.30 -29.25
N ASN A 117 -1.27 2.03 -28.63
CA ASN A 117 -0.27 2.82 -29.35
C ASN A 117 1.04 2.94 -28.55
N ASN A 118 1.73 1.82 -28.35
CA ASN A 118 2.88 1.64 -27.46
C ASN A 118 3.99 2.69 -27.60
N VAL A 119 4.48 2.94 -28.82
CA VAL A 119 5.58 3.87 -29.09
C VAL A 119 5.16 5.31 -28.84
N ARG A 120 3.93 5.67 -29.23
CA ARG A 120 3.42 7.04 -29.05
C ARG A 120 3.16 7.35 -27.58
N ALA A 121 2.53 6.42 -26.86
CA ALA A 121 2.21 6.57 -25.44
C ALA A 121 3.46 6.66 -24.58
N SER A 122 4.42 5.75 -24.79
CA SER A 122 5.69 5.75 -24.05
C SER A 122 6.50 7.02 -24.30
N LYS A 123 6.61 7.47 -25.56
CA LYS A 123 7.34 8.69 -25.90
C LYS A 123 6.74 9.96 -25.28
N ALA A 124 5.41 10.09 -25.27
CA ALA A 124 4.76 11.25 -24.66
C ALA A 124 4.97 11.29 -23.14
N LEU A 125 4.85 10.14 -22.47
CA LEU A 125 5.13 10.02 -21.03
C LEU A 125 6.62 10.18 -20.71
N ALA A 126 7.51 9.73 -21.59
CA ALA A 126 8.95 9.90 -21.47
C ALA A 126 9.35 11.39 -21.45
N ILE A 127 8.78 12.18 -22.37
CA ILE A 127 8.96 13.64 -22.39
C ILE A 127 8.50 14.28 -21.08
N MET A 128 7.30 13.93 -20.60
CA MET A 128 6.73 14.54 -19.40
C MET A 128 7.46 14.12 -18.10
N THR A 129 8.09 12.96 -18.08
CA THR A 129 8.84 12.46 -16.91
C THR A 129 10.35 12.69 -17.02
N GLY A 130 10.82 13.15 -18.18
CA GLY A 130 12.22 13.43 -18.44
C GLY A 130 13.08 12.19 -18.67
N MET A 131 12.47 11.01 -18.77
CA MET A 131 13.16 9.75 -19.01
C MET A 131 13.37 9.53 -20.51
N SER A 132 14.34 8.72 -20.92
CA SER A 132 14.43 8.29 -22.32
C SER A 132 13.22 7.46 -22.76
N SER A 133 12.87 7.55 -24.05
CA SER A 133 11.73 6.82 -24.63
C SER A 133 11.82 5.31 -24.37
N SER A 134 13.02 4.72 -24.48
CA SER A 134 13.25 3.29 -24.23
C SER A 134 12.97 2.92 -22.77
N SER A 135 13.46 3.72 -21.81
CA SER A 135 13.27 3.46 -20.38
C SER A 135 11.80 3.47 -19.99
N MET A 136 11.06 4.46 -20.50
CA MET A 136 9.63 4.58 -20.24
C MET A 136 8.85 3.42 -20.86
N ASN A 137 9.21 3.00 -22.08
CA ASN A 137 8.60 1.84 -22.71
C ASN A 137 8.79 0.57 -21.87
N ASP A 138 10.02 0.29 -21.42
CA ASP A 138 10.31 -0.89 -20.59
C ASP A 138 9.57 -0.86 -19.25
N PHE A 139 9.46 0.33 -18.64
CA PHE A 139 8.72 0.53 -17.39
C PHE A 139 7.22 0.29 -17.59
N LEU A 140 6.63 0.83 -18.65
CA LEU A 140 5.20 0.64 -18.96
C LEU A 140 4.89 -0.80 -19.37
N GLU A 141 5.76 -1.44 -20.13
CA GLU A 141 5.63 -2.86 -20.46
C GLU A 141 5.59 -3.72 -19.19
N ALA A 142 6.47 -3.43 -18.24
CA ALA A 142 6.48 -4.12 -16.96
C ALA A 142 5.24 -3.81 -16.09
N SER A 143 4.85 -2.53 -15.98
CA SER A 143 3.75 -2.07 -15.11
C SER A 143 2.37 -2.46 -15.63
N CYS A 144 2.18 -2.44 -16.96
CA CYS A 144 0.94 -2.83 -17.62
C CYS A 144 0.83 -4.34 -17.88
N SER A 145 1.92 -5.10 -17.67
CA SER A 145 1.91 -6.56 -17.76
C SER A 145 0.96 -7.20 -16.74
N ARG A 146 0.70 -8.51 -16.93
CA ARG A 146 0.00 -9.34 -15.93
C ARG A 146 0.70 -9.30 -14.57
N THR A 147 2.03 -9.24 -14.56
CA THR A 147 2.83 -9.16 -13.33
C THR A 147 2.63 -7.82 -12.63
N GLY A 148 2.61 -6.70 -13.36
CA GLY A 148 2.35 -5.38 -12.78
C GLY A 148 0.94 -5.25 -12.19
N LYS A 149 -0.07 -5.81 -12.86
CA LYS A 149 -1.43 -5.92 -12.31
C LYS A 149 -1.49 -6.79 -11.05
N ALA A 150 -0.76 -7.92 -11.03
CA ALA A 150 -0.68 -8.79 -9.87
C ALA A 150 0.00 -8.09 -8.69
N VAL A 151 1.06 -7.32 -8.93
CA VAL A 151 1.71 -6.48 -7.93
C VAL A 151 0.71 -5.48 -7.33
N ALA A 152 0.00 -4.72 -8.16
CA ALA A 152 -0.98 -3.75 -7.67
C ALA A 152 -2.07 -4.42 -6.80
N ALA A 153 -2.57 -5.59 -7.24
CA ALA A 153 -3.52 -6.38 -6.48
C ALA A 153 -2.95 -6.89 -5.14
N LEU A 154 -1.69 -7.34 -5.11
CA LEU A 154 -1.02 -7.80 -3.88
C LEU A 154 -0.84 -6.67 -2.86
N VAL A 155 -0.50 -5.47 -3.30
CA VAL A 155 -0.37 -4.31 -2.39
C VAL A 155 -1.73 -3.91 -1.82
N LEU A 156 -2.76 -3.85 -2.66
CA LEU A 156 -4.12 -3.56 -2.21
C LEU A 156 -4.60 -4.64 -1.23
N ALA A 157 -4.36 -5.92 -1.52
CA ALA A 157 -4.69 -7.02 -0.64
C ALA A 157 -3.96 -6.92 0.71
N ALA A 158 -2.64 -6.70 0.71
CA ALA A 158 -1.85 -6.58 1.94
C ALA A 158 -2.36 -5.45 2.84
N ASN A 159 -2.59 -4.25 2.27
CA ASN A 159 -3.10 -3.10 3.01
C ASN A 159 -4.52 -3.35 3.54
N THR A 160 -5.38 -3.94 2.73
CA THR A 160 -6.76 -4.25 3.13
C THR A 160 -6.80 -5.29 4.26
N LEU A 161 -5.99 -6.35 4.17
CA LEU A 161 -5.87 -7.38 5.21
C LEU A 161 -5.37 -6.79 6.53
N ASN A 162 -4.36 -5.92 6.49
CA ASN A 162 -3.82 -5.24 7.66
C ASN A 162 -4.84 -4.29 8.31
N LEU A 163 -5.65 -3.59 7.49
CA LEU A 163 -6.74 -2.75 7.98
C LEU A 163 -7.83 -3.57 8.67
N PHE A 164 -8.25 -4.69 8.07
CA PHE A 164 -9.20 -5.60 8.72
C PHE A 164 -8.66 -6.19 10.02
N ALA A 165 -7.37 -6.56 10.05
CA ALA A 165 -6.72 -7.03 11.27
C ALA A 165 -6.74 -5.97 12.39
N LEU A 166 -6.48 -4.70 12.06
CA LEU A 166 -6.57 -3.60 13.01
C LEU A 166 -7.99 -3.47 13.59
N ILE A 167 -9.03 -3.52 12.74
CA ILE A 167 -10.44 -3.45 13.16
C ILE A 167 -10.76 -4.61 14.12
N LEU A 168 -10.34 -5.84 13.79
CA LEU A 168 -10.56 -7.02 14.64
C LEU A 168 -9.88 -6.88 16.01
N LEU A 169 -8.67 -6.30 16.07
CA LEU A 169 -7.97 -6.06 17.33
C LEU A 169 -8.66 -5.00 18.18
N ILE A 170 -9.15 -3.92 17.57
CA ILE A 170 -9.93 -2.89 18.27
C ILE A 170 -11.19 -3.51 18.86
N VAL A 171 -11.96 -4.27 18.07
CA VAL A 171 -13.18 -4.96 18.54
C VAL A 171 -12.85 -5.97 19.65
N SER A 172 -11.75 -6.72 19.52
CA SER A 172 -11.31 -7.66 20.55
C SER A 172 -10.94 -6.98 21.87
N ALA A 173 -10.25 -5.85 21.81
CA ALA A 173 -9.81 -5.12 22.99
C ALA A 173 -10.95 -4.35 23.68
N CYS A 174 -11.86 -3.75 22.91
CA CYS A 174 -12.92 -2.89 23.43
C CYS A 174 -14.22 -3.64 23.76
N CYS A 175 -14.66 -4.57 22.91
CA CYS A 175 -16.01 -5.14 22.97
C CYS A 175 -16.05 -6.62 23.33
N CYS A 176 -14.98 -7.38 23.03
CA CYS A 176 -14.99 -8.85 23.08
C CYS A 176 -13.75 -9.43 23.77
N THR A 177 -13.44 -8.96 24.98
CA THR A 177 -12.20 -9.29 25.70
C THR A 177 -12.04 -10.76 26.10
N SER A 178 -13.09 -11.57 25.98
CA SER A 178 -13.10 -13.02 26.26
C SER A 178 -12.95 -13.90 25.01
N ARG A 179 -13.13 -13.35 23.81
CA ARG A 179 -13.08 -14.10 22.54
C ARG A 179 -11.67 -14.13 21.97
N ALA A 180 -10.92 -15.18 22.30
CA ALA A 180 -9.58 -15.43 21.75
C ALA A 180 -9.54 -15.69 20.23
N SER A 181 -10.68 -15.95 19.59
CA SER A 181 -10.75 -16.17 18.14
C SER A 181 -10.46 -14.91 17.33
N LEU A 182 -10.87 -13.72 17.81
CA LEU A 182 -10.65 -12.46 17.11
C LEU A 182 -9.16 -12.11 16.92
N PRO A 183 -8.30 -12.09 17.97
CA PRO A 183 -6.88 -11.83 17.78
C PRO A 183 -6.18 -12.94 16.98
N LEU A 184 -6.67 -14.18 17.04
CA LEU A 184 -6.18 -15.28 16.20
C LEU A 184 -6.46 -15.01 14.71
N PHE A 185 -7.69 -14.61 14.34
CA PHE A 185 -8.01 -14.22 12.97
C PHE A 185 -7.21 -13.01 12.51
N ALA A 186 -7.06 -11.99 13.36
CA ALA A 186 -6.22 -10.83 13.05
C ALA A 186 -4.77 -11.26 12.74
N ARG A 187 -4.19 -12.17 13.54
CA ARG A 187 -2.86 -12.72 13.31
C ARG A 187 -2.75 -13.43 11.95
N TYR A 188 -3.74 -14.23 11.57
CA TYR A 188 -3.74 -14.87 10.25
C TYR A 188 -3.79 -13.86 9.11
N MET A 189 -4.62 -12.81 9.21
CA MET A 189 -4.69 -11.75 8.20
C MET A 189 -3.35 -11.02 8.05
N VAL A 190 -2.68 -10.69 9.16
CA VAL A 190 -1.36 -10.04 9.11
C VAL A 190 -0.31 -10.97 8.49
N ASN A 191 -0.30 -12.26 8.81
CA ASN A 191 0.62 -13.22 8.18
C ASN A 191 0.40 -13.34 6.67
N ILE A 192 -0.87 -13.38 6.21
CA ILE A 192 -1.17 -13.38 4.77
C ILE A 192 -0.71 -12.05 4.15
N GLY A 193 -0.94 -10.92 4.82
CA GLY A 193 -0.46 -9.60 4.40
C GLY A 193 1.07 -9.56 4.25
N ILE A 194 1.82 -10.13 5.20
CA ILE A 194 3.29 -10.25 5.14
C ILE A 194 3.72 -11.06 3.91
N VAL A 195 3.05 -12.18 3.63
CA VAL A 195 3.33 -13.00 2.43
C VAL A 195 3.06 -12.20 1.16
N CYS A 196 1.94 -11.47 1.10
CA CYS A 196 1.63 -10.58 -0.03
C CYS A 196 2.70 -9.51 -0.24
N SER A 197 3.12 -8.81 0.82
CA SER A 197 4.18 -7.78 0.73
C SER A 197 5.54 -8.37 0.36
N ALA A 198 5.87 -9.58 0.83
CA ALA A 198 7.09 -10.27 0.44
C ALA A 198 7.10 -10.63 -1.05
N ILE A 199 6.04 -11.26 -1.55
CA ILE A 199 5.90 -11.60 -2.99
C ILE A 199 5.94 -10.33 -3.84
N MET A 200 5.19 -9.30 -3.43
CA MET A 200 5.17 -8.02 -4.11
C MET A 200 6.57 -7.41 -4.20
N SER A 201 7.35 -7.42 -3.11
CA SER A 201 8.73 -6.92 -3.13
C SER A 201 9.53 -7.61 -4.24
N PHE A 202 9.53 -8.94 -4.31
CA PHE A 202 10.24 -9.67 -5.38
C PHE A 202 9.79 -9.28 -6.78
N LEU A 203 8.48 -9.09 -6.99
CA LEU A 203 7.92 -8.77 -8.30
C LEU A 203 8.15 -7.30 -8.70
N VAL A 204 8.17 -6.37 -7.74
CA VAL A 204 8.40 -4.92 -7.94
C VAL A 204 9.87 -4.61 -8.17
N PHE A 205 10.78 -5.33 -7.51
CA PHE A 205 12.22 -5.04 -7.63
C PHE A 205 12.77 -5.22 -9.04
N GLY A 206 12.22 -6.14 -9.84
CA GLY A 206 12.62 -6.31 -11.24
C GLY A 206 12.38 -5.04 -12.08
N PRO A 207 11.13 -4.61 -12.24
CA PRO A 207 10.76 -3.39 -12.95
C PRO A 207 11.46 -2.13 -12.42
N LEU A 208 11.49 -1.93 -11.10
CA LEU A 208 12.14 -0.75 -10.52
C LEU A 208 13.65 -0.76 -10.71
N ARG A 209 14.30 -1.94 -10.70
CA ARG A 209 15.73 -2.05 -10.99
C ARG A 209 16.02 -1.78 -12.45
N LYS A 210 15.15 -2.18 -13.38
CA LYS A 210 15.28 -1.83 -14.81
C LYS A 210 15.15 -0.33 -15.03
N ALA A 211 14.14 0.31 -14.43
CA ALA A 211 13.96 1.75 -14.50
C ALA A 211 15.13 2.53 -13.89
N LYS A 212 15.75 2.01 -12.82
CA LYS A 212 16.96 2.61 -12.24
C LYS A 212 18.22 2.34 -13.06
N ALA A 213 18.34 1.15 -13.67
CA ALA A 213 19.50 0.80 -14.48
C ALA A 213 19.56 1.60 -15.79
N SER A 214 18.43 2.13 -16.24
CA SER A 214 18.33 2.86 -17.50
C SER A 214 18.80 4.31 -17.41
N SER A 215 18.89 4.90 -16.21
CA SER A 215 19.50 6.22 -16.00
C SER A 215 20.04 6.38 -14.59
N SER A 216 21.25 6.92 -14.47
CA SER A 216 21.90 7.21 -13.18
C SER A 216 21.17 8.26 -12.33
N HIS A 217 20.24 8.99 -12.94
CA HIS A 217 19.49 10.08 -12.31
C HIS A 217 18.16 9.64 -11.69
N VAL A 218 17.79 8.38 -11.88
CA VAL A 218 16.57 7.80 -11.34
C VAL A 218 16.80 7.33 -9.90
N ALA A 219 16.07 7.92 -8.96
CA ALA A 219 16.18 7.64 -7.53
C ALA A 219 14.97 6.86 -7.01
N TYR A 220 15.20 5.95 -6.05
CA TYR A 220 14.11 5.37 -5.27
C TYR A 220 13.58 6.41 -4.30
N GLY A 221 12.26 6.58 -4.24
CA GLY A 221 11.66 7.53 -3.32
C GLY A 221 11.23 6.90 -1.99
N ALA A 222 10.76 7.77 -1.09
CA ALA A 222 10.31 7.42 0.25
C ALA A 222 9.29 6.26 0.34
N PRO A 223 8.30 6.13 -0.57
CA PRO A 223 7.28 5.08 -0.49
C PRO A 223 7.84 3.67 -0.45
N LEU A 224 8.93 3.40 -1.18
CA LEU A 224 9.61 2.10 -1.16
C LEU A 224 10.14 1.76 0.24
N TYR A 225 10.75 2.74 0.91
CA TYR A 225 11.26 2.57 2.28
C TYR A 225 10.14 2.45 3.32
N LEU A 226 9.03 3.17 3.11
CA LEU A 226 7.84 3.06 3.96
C LEU A 226 7.20 1.67 3.86
N GLU A 227 7.15 1.07 2.67
CA GLU A 227 6.66 -0.31 2.50
C GLU A 227 7.56 -1.32 3.23
N PHE A 228 8.89 -1.17 3.13
CA PHE A 228 9.80 -2.02 3.90
C PHE A 228 9.65 -1.84 5.41
N ALA A 229 9.54 -0.59 5.88
CA ALA A 229 9.29 -0.31 7.29
C ALA A 229 7.97 -0.95 7.73
N SER A 230 6.90 -0.81 6.94
CA SER A 230 5.61 -1.46 7.17
C SER A 230 5.75 -2.98 7.30
N PHE A 231 6.51 -3.62 6.40
CA PHE A 231 6.78 -5.06 6.43
C PHE A 231 7.47 -5.51 7.73
N PHE A 232 8.55 -4.84 8.14
CA PHE A 232 9.26 -5.20 9.38
C PHE A 232 8.41 -4.94 10.63
N VAL A 233 7.66 -3.84 10.65
CA VAL A 233 6.73 -3.54 11.74
C VAL A 233 5.59 -4.57 11.77
N ALA A 234 5.13 -5.08 10.61
CA ALA A 234 4.13 -6.14 10.55
C ALA A 234 4.65 -7.45 11.14
N CYS A 235 5.89 -7.85 10.82
CA CYS A 235 6.54 -9.00 11.46
C CYS A 235 6.60 -8.85 12.99
N PHE A 236 6.97 -7.66 13.48
CA PHE A 236 6.94 -7.38 14.92
C PHE A 236 5.50 -7.40 15.49
N ALA A 237 4.53 -6.84 14.77
CA ALA A 237 3.14 -6.80 15.16
C ALA A 237 2.58 -8.22 15.35
N VAL A 238 2.96 -9.20 14.52
CA VAL A 238 2.59 -10.61 14.70
C VAL A 238 3.02 -11.13 16.08
N CYS A 239 4.26 -10.86 16.50
CA CYS A 239 4.74 -11.26 17.83
C CYS A 239 3.95 -10.60 18.96
N VAL A 240 3.57 -9.34 18.81
CA VAL A 240 2.78 -8.61 19.81
C VAL A 240 1.34 -9.13 19.86
N ILE A 241 0.72 -9.41 18.70
CA ILE A 241 -0.62 -9.98 18.58
C ILE A 241 -0.66 -11.37 19.22
N GLU A 242 0.35 -12.21 19.00
CA GLU A 242 0.43 -13.53 19.63
C GLU A 242 0.49 -13.45 21.16
N ARG A 243 1.25 -12.50 21.70
CA ARG A 243 1.28 -12.26 23.16
C ARG A 243 -0.06 -11.77 23.70
N PHE A 244 -0.78 -10.97 22.92
CA PHE A 244 -2.14 -10.55 23.26
C PHE A 244 -3.12 -11.73 23.23
N GLU A 245 -3.09 -12.54 22.16
CA GLU A 245 -3.90 -13.76 22.00
C GLU A 245 -3.71 -14.71 23.19
N GLY A 246 -2.46 -15.01 23.56
CA GLY A 246 -2.14 -15.87 24.71
C GLY A 246 -2.67 -15.31 26.04
N SER A 247 -2.66 -14.00 26.21
CA SER A 247 -3.23 -13.33 27.39
C SER A 247 -4.76 -13.47 27.44
N VAL A 248 -5.44 -13.35 26.30
CA VAL A 248 -6.89 -13.54 26.20
C VAL A 248 -7.26 -15.01 26.45
N LYS A 249 -6.52 -15.98 25.89
CA LYS A 249 -6.72 -17.42 26.15
C LYS A 249 -6.57 -17.76 27.63
N LYS A 250 -5.52 -17.25 28.29
CA LYS A 250 -5.31 -17.47 29.74
C LYS A 250 -6.47 -16.94 30.57
N ARG A 251 -7.01 -15.77 30.22
CA ARG A 251 -8.19 -15.20 30.89
C ARG A 251 -9.44 -16.04 30.69
N ARG A 252 -9.69 -16.49 29.45
CA ARG A 252 -10.84 -17.33 29.14
C ARG A 252 -10.81 -18.65 29.92
N ASN A 253 -9.65 -19.29 30.02
CA ASN A 253 -9.51 -20.54 30.78
C ASN A 253 -9.73 -20.32 32.29
N ALA A 254 -9.28 -19.20 32.83
CA ALA A 254 -9.54 -18.84 34.23
C ALA A 254 -11.04 -18.63 34.48
N ASP A 255 -11.73 -17.89 33.61
CA ASP A 255 -13.18 -17.65 33.68
C ASP A 255 -14.01 -18.95 33.54
N ASP A 256 -13.61 -19.87 32.65
CA ASP A 256 -14.28 -21.17 32.50
C ASP A 256 -14.05 -22.07 33.74
N THR A 257 -12.86 -21.99 34.34
CA THR A 257 -12.55 -22.74 35.57
C THR A 257 -13.38 -22.23 36.75
N ASP A 258 -13.53 -20.91 36.87
CA ASP A 258 -14.30 -20.27 37.93
C ASP A 258 -15.79 -20.62 37.80
N LYS A 259 -16.35 -20.53 36.59
CA LYS A 259 -17.74 -20.96 36.31
C LYS A 259 -18.00 -22.43 36.61
N ARG A 260 -17.05 -23.32 36.30
CA ARG A 260 -17.16 -24.74 36.65
C ARG A 260 -17.11 -24.95 38.16
N LEU A 261 -16.29 -24.18 38.88
CA LEU A 261 -16.21 -24.25 40.33
C LEU A 261 -17.52 -23.76 40.98
N GLU A 262 -18.07 -22.63 40.52
CA GLU A 262 -19.37 -22.13 40.97
C GLU A 262 -20.51 -23.12 40.71
N ALA A 263 -20.51 -23.78 39.55
CA ALA A 263 -21.50 -24.80 39.22
C ALA A 263 -21.43 -25.99 40.19
N LYS A 264 -20.22 -26.48 40.51
CA LYS A 264 -20.02 -27.56 41.49
C LYS A 264 -20.43 -27.16 42.91
N ILE A 265 -20.13 -25.94 43.34
CA ILE A 265 -20.54 -25.43 44.66
C ILE A 265 -22.07 -25.34 44.75
N ARG A 266 -22.75 -24.87 43.68
CA ARG A 266 -24.23 -24.85 43.63
C ARG A 266 -24.82 -26.24 43.71
N GLU A 267 -24.24 -27.20 43.01
CA GLU A 267 -24.68 -28.61 43.05
C GLU A 267 -24.55 -29.21 44.45
N GLN A 268 -23.40 -29.01 45.13
CA GLN A 268 -23.21 -29.47 46.52
C GLN A 268 -24.20 -28.82 47.50
N ASN A 269 -24.47 -27.52 47.36
CA ASN A 269 -25.43 -26.81 48.20
C ASN A 269 -26.87 -27.32 47.98
N LEU A 270 -27.23 -27.71 46.76
CA LEU A 270 -28.52 -28.33 46.48
C LEU A 270 -28.63 -29.69 47.16
N ILE A 271 -27.62 -30.56 47.03
CA ILE A 271 -27.59 -31.89 47.65
C ILE A 271 -27.68 -31.79 49.18
N SER A 272 -26.94 -30.86 49.79
CA SER A 272 -26.99 -30.62 51.23
C SER A 272 -28.41 -30.25 51.69
N LYS A 273 -29.08 -29.32 50.99
CA LYS A 273 -30.45 -28.93 51.33
C LYS A 273 -31.46 -30.08 51.21
N THR A 274 -31.35 -30.93 50.18
CA THR A 274 -32.22 -32.12 50.06
C THR A 274 -31.95 -33.16 51.14
N SER A 275 -30.71 -33.30 51.59
CA SER A 275 -30.35 -34.23 52.67
C SER A 275 -30.91 -33.81 54.03
N VAL A 276 -30.93 -32.51 54.33
CA VAL A 276 -31.50 -31.97 55.57
C VAL A 276 -33.01 -32.20 55.62
N HIS A 277 -33.73 -31.93 54.53
CA HIS A 277 -35.18 -32.18 54.49
C HIS A 277 -35.58 -33.66 54.59
N ARG A 278 -34.66 -34.58 54.26
CA ARG A 278 -34.93 -36.03 54.38
C ARG A 278 -34.72 -36.55 55.80
N ALA A 279 -33.90 -35.86 56.60
CA ALA A 279 -33.65 -36.22 57.99
C ALA A 279 -34.82 -35.84 58.93
N ASP A 280 -35.64 -34.85 58.56
CA ASP A 280 -36.78 -34.38 59.37
C ASP A 280 -38.08 -35.19 59.15
N ILE A 281 -38.08 -36.22 58.28
CA ILE A 281 -39.28 -37.03 57.94
C ILE A 281 -39.21 -38.45 58.55
N VAL A 282 -38.23 -38.74 59.41
CA VAL A 282 -38.11 -40.04 60.11
C VAL A 282 -38.38 -39.88 61.60
#